data_AF-A0A7S1J723-F1
#
_entry.id   AF-A0A7S1J723-F1
#
_cell.length_a   1.000
_cell.length_b   1.000
_cell.length_c   1.000
_cell.angle_alpha   90.00
_cell.angle_beta   90.00
_cell.angle_gamma   90.00
#
_symmetry.space_group_name_H-M   'P 1'
#
loop_
_entity.id
_entity.type
_entity.pdbx_description
1 polymer ?
#
loop_
_entity_poly.entity_id
_entity_poly.type
_entity_poly.pdbx_seq_one_letter_code
_entity_poly.pdbx_strand_id
1 'polypeptide(L)'
;FFRPKLLLLRVWSFFFGPPHSIKDWLMGQQQADFAAWTAIVNEIFQAHSPADQDLTAEVTSLAGQPSVVLYNSLCESAGVKPNSKLQELFKEFPDPDNVHALVMTDNYLGKKAYAPFLAMLALCRNCAELDLQGCNLETPEVVVLCRVLKRHPSVGKVNLSQNPFASIAGQALLETVEYNDLIEVMGVEEVMIDRFLRQKIENRCARNRVTQDKARARRAEVQEQERQHRQQQAVMEAQKEARRKMQHEIEIARKRREAQRTAQLA
;
A
#
# COMPACT_ATOMS: atom_id res chain seq x y z
N PHE A 1 5.58 -5.82 27.51
CA PHE A 1 5.02 -5.56 26.17
C PHE A 1 5.60 -4.27 25.61
N PHE A 2 6.72 -4.38 24.91
CA PHE A 2 7.46 -3.27 24.30
C PHE A 2 6.76 -2.86 22.99
N ARG A 3 6.48 -1.56 22.80
CA ARG A 3 6.00 -1.01 21.52
C ARG A 3 7.18 -0.36 20.78
N PRO A 4 7.89 -1.06 19.87
CA PRO A 4 9.10 -0.54 19.22
C PRO A 4 8.86 0.70 18.35
N LYS A 5 7.64 0.91 17.83
CA LYS A 5 7.31 2.06 16.98
C LYS A 5 7.32 3.41 17.71
N LEU A 6 7.07 3.45 19.03
CA LEU A 6 7.09 4.70 19.81
C LEU A 6 8.51 5.13 20.23
N LEU A 7 9.44 4.17 20.33
CA LEU A 7 10.85 4.44 20.65
C LEU A 7 11.59 5.00 19.44
N LEU A 8 11.31 4.50 18.24
CA LEU A 8 11.86 5.04 16.98
C LEU A 8 11.43 6.49 16.76
N LEU A 9 10.17 6.85 17.05
CA LEU A 9 9.67 8.23 16.98
C LEU A 9 10.40 9.18 17.95
N ARG A 10 10.75 8.72 19.16
CA ARG A 10 11.46 9.55 20.14
C ARG A 10 12.94 9.71 19.83
N VAL A 11 13.60 8.67 19.33
CA VAL A 11 15.02 8.74 18.94
C VAL A 11 15.19 9.60 17.68
N TRP A 12 14.28 9.47 16.71
CA TRP A 12 14.33 10.27 15.47
C TRP A 12 14.08 11.77 15.74
N SER A 13 13.12 12.10 16.61
CA SER A 13 12.84 13.48 17.03
C SER A 13 14.01 14.15 17.77
N PHE A 14 14.87 13.36 18.42
CA PHE A 14 16.01 13.84 19.18
C PHE A 14 17.23 14.18 18.30
N PHE A 15 17.37 13.53 17.14
CA PHE A 15 18.50 13.74 16.23
C PHE A 15 18.20 14.66 15.04
N PHE A 16 16.94 14.75 14.59
CA PHE A 16 16.62 15.43 13.32
C PHE A 16 15.66 16.63 13.44
N GLY A 17 15.16 16.93 14.64
CA GLY A 17 14.17 17.99 14.86
C GLY A 17 12.79 17.65 14.26
N PRO A 18 11.72 18.35 14.68
CA PRO A 18 10.39 18.13 14.11
C PRO A 18 10.38 18.61 12.64
N PRO A 19 9.84 17.81 11.69
CA PRO A 19 9.72 18.24 10.30
C PRO A 19 8.86 19.51 10.23
N HIS A 20 9.33 20.50 9.46
CA HIS A 20 8.69 21.82 9.35
C HIS A 20 7.30 21.78 8.68
N SER A 21 6.92 20.64 8.10
CA SER A 21 5.63 20.40 7.48
C SER A 21 5.28 18.90 7.47
N ILE A 22 4.00 18.56 7.59
CA ILE A 22 3.47 17.20 7.38
C ILE A 22 3.83 16.70 5.98
N LYS A 23 3.96 17.60 4.99
CA LYS A 23 4.43 17.25 3.64
C LYS A 23 5.89 16.78 3.64
N ASP A 24 6.77 17.43 4.40
CA ASP A 24 8.19 17.04 4.46
C ASP A 24 8.37 15.69 5.17
N TRP A 25 7.52 15.40 6.16
CA TRP A 25 7.46 14.10 6.82
C TRP A 25 6.93 12.99 5.89
N LEU A 26 5.84 13.26 5.15
CA LEU A 26 5.29 12.33 4.15
C LEU A 26 6.25 12.09 2.99
N MET A 27 6.95 13.13 2.52
CA MET A 27 7.98 13.05 1.48
C MET A 27 9.20 12.27 1.99
N GLY A 28 9.63 12.50 3.23
CA GLY A 28 10.73 11.75 3.86
C GLY A 28 10.38 10.27 4.09
N GLN A 29 9.12 9.97 4.44
CA GLN A 29 8.64 8.60 4.57
C GLN A 29 8.53 7.91 3.21
N GLN A 30 8.06 8.61 2.17
CA GLN A 30 8.10 8.12 0.78
C GLN A 30 9.53 7.85 0.31
N GLN A 31 10.50 8.71 0.63
CA GLN A 31 11.91 8.51 0.26
C GLN A 31 12.58 7.35 1.01
N ALA A 32 12.29 7.17 2.30
CA ALA A 32 12.81 6.05 3.08
C ALA A 32 12.20 4.71 2.65
N ASP A 33 10.89 4.69 2.38
CA ASP A 33 10.22 3.52 1.81
C ASP A 33 10.82 3.22 0.43
N PHE A 34 10.99 4.24 -0.42
CA PHE A 34 11.59 4.10 -1.74
C PHE A 34 13.02 3.54 -1.69
N ALA A 35 13.87 4.00 -0.75
CA ALA A 35 15.22 3.48 -0.53
C ALA A 35 15.23 1.97 -0.16
N ALA A 36 14.30 1.55 0.71
CA ALA A 36 14.13 0.14 1.06
C ALA A 36 13.62 -0.70 -0.13
N TRP A 37 12.78 -0.12 -0.99
CA TRP A 37 12.29 -0.74 -2.22
C TRP A 37 13.38 -0.90 -3.28
N THR A 38 14.19 0.13 -3.47
CA THR A 38 15.38 0.08 -4.34
C THR A 38 16.33 -1.03 -3.91
N ALA A 39 16.52 -1.25 -2.60
CA ALA A 39 17.34 -2.35 -2.11
C ALA A 39 16.74 -3.74 -2.48
N ILE A 40 15.42 -3.89 -2.46
CA ILE A 40 14.74 -5.13 -2.88
C ILE A 40 14.90 -5.36 -4.38
N VAL A 41 14.72 -4.31 -5.20
CA VAL A 41 14.93 -4.40 -6.65
C VAL A 41 16.38 -4.82 -6.95
N ASN A 42 17.37 -4.19 -6.31
CA ASN A 42 18.76 -4.60 -6.43
C ASN A 42 18.99 -6.05 -6.00
N GLU A 43 18.38 -6.49 -4.89
CA GLU A 43 18.50 -7.87 -4.42
C GLU A 43 17.91 -8.88 -5.43
N ILE A 44 16.75 -8.56 -6.02
CA ILE A 44 16.11 -9.39 -7.06
C ILE A 44 17.04 -9.53 -8.26
N PHE A 45 17.61 -8.41 -8.73
CA PHE A 45 18.45 -8.43 -9.93
C PHE A 45 19.82 -9.08 -9.68
N GLN A 46 20.46 -8.82 -8.54
CA GLN A 46 21.70 -9.51 -8.14
C GLN A 46 21.53 -11.02 -8.03
N ALA A 47 20.34 -11.51 -7.66
CA ALA A 47 20.05 -12.94 -7.60
C ALA A 47 19.92 -13.60 -8.99
N HIS A 48 19.63 -12.84 -10.05
CA HIS A 48 19.42 -13.38 -11.41
C HIS A 48 20.55 -13.06 -12.39
N SER A 49 21.33 -11.99 -12.15
CA SER A 49 22.45 -11.58 -13.00
C SER A 49 23.43 -10.69 -12.21
N PRO A 50 24.61 -11.18 -11.81
CA PRO A 50 25.62 -10.37 -11.11
C PRO A 50 26.32 -9.33 -11.99
N ALA A 51 26.02 -9.28 -13.30
CA ALA A 51 26.62 -8.35 -14.25
C ALA A 51 25.87 -7.01 -14.38
N ASP A 52 24.65 -6.90 -13.84
CA ASP A 52 23.81 -5.70 -13.99
C ASP A 52 23.99 -4.76 -12.78
N GLN A 53 24.70 -3.65 -13.01
CA GLN A 53 24.95 -2.61 -11.99
C GLN A 53 23.83 -1.56 -11.96
N ASP A 54 23.46 -1.17 -10.73
CA ASP A 54 22.70 0.02 -10.31
C ASP A 54 21.35 0.32 -10.98
N LEU A 55 20.45 -0.66 -11.00
CA LEU A 55 19.03 -0.45 -11.33
C LEU A 55 18.33 0.52 -10.37
N THR A 56 18.94 0.81 -9.23
CA THR A 56 18.37 1.75 -8.26
C THR A 56 18.45 3.18 -8.72
N ALA A 57 19.54 3.59 -9.37
CA ALA A 57 19.61 4.87 -10.05
C ALA A 57 18.55 4.98 -11.16
N GLU A 58 18.31 3.89 -11.90
CA GLU A 58 17.33 3.86 -13.00
C GLU A 58 15.88 3.92 -12.49
N VAL A 59 15.52 3.12 -11.48
CA VAL A 59 14.16 3.17 -10.90
C VAL A 59 13.87 4.53 -10.27
N THR A 60 14.89 5.20 -9.71
CA THR A 60 14.76 6.57 -9.17
C THR A 60 14.54 7.61 -10.27
N SER A 61 15.30 7.53 -11.36
CA SER A 61 15.19 8.49 -12.47
C SER A 61 13.86 8.36 -13.22
N LEU A 62 13.24 7.18 -13.14
CA LEU A 62 11.97 6.88 -13.76
C LEU A 62 10.75 7.22 -12.90
N ALA A 63 10.92 7.72 -11.68
CA ALA A 63 9.81 8.09 -10.80
C ALA A 63 8.85 9.09 -11.49
N GLY A 64 7.55 8.79 -11.48
CA GLY A 64 6.50 9.60 -12.11
C GLY A 64 6.28 9.34 -13.61
N GLN A 65 7.03 8.41 -14.22
CA GLN A 65 6.75 7.95 -15.58
C GLN A 65 5.52 7.03 -15.62
N PRO A 66 4.82 6.95 -16.76
CA PRO A 66 3.71 6.01 -16.91
C PRO A 66 4.15 4.55 -16.70
N SER A 67 3.30 3.72 -16.08
CA SER A 67 3.55 2.30 -15.79
C SER A 67 4.09 1.50 -16.98
N VAL A 68 3.57 1.74 -18.18
CA VAL A 68 4.03 1.07 -19.40
C VAL A 68 5.46 1.46 -19.79
N VAL A 69 5.84 2.73 -19.59
CA VAL A 69 7.20 3.23 -19.85
C VAL A 69 8.17 2.63 -18.83
N LEU A 70 7.76 2.61 -17.56
CA LEU A 70 8.51 1.95 -16.48
C LEU A 70 8.79 0.49 -16.79
N TYR A 71 7.74 -0.27 -17.09
CA TYR A 71 7.86 -1.70 -17.36
C TYR A 71 8.73 -1.98 -18.61
N ASN A 72 8.60 -1.17 -19.66
CA ASN A 72 9.42 -1.30 -20.86
C ASN A 72 10.90 -1.02 -20.57
N SER A 73 11.23 0.03 -19.80
CA SER A 73 12.61 0.33 -19.39
C SER A 73 13.20 -0.83 -18.58
N LEU A 74 12.46 -1.35 -17.60
CA LEU A 74 12.89 -2.50 -16.80
C LEU A 74 13.15 -3.75 -17.66
N CYS A 75 12.34 -3.96 -18.70
CA CYS A 75 12.54 -5.07 -19.64
C CYS A 75 13.76 -4.84 -20.53
N GLU A 76 13.96 -3.61 -21.01
CA GLU A 76 15.12 -3.23 -21.84
C GLU A 76 16.43 -3.40 -21.06
N SER A 77 16.50 -2.90 -19.82
CA SER A 77 17.67 -3.07 -18.95
C SER A 77 17.95 -4.52 -18.60
N ALA A 78 16.93 -5.37 -18.53
CA ALA A 78 17.09 -6.82 -18.36
C ALA A 78 17.38 -7.58 -19.67
N GLY A 79 17.43 -6.89 -20.83
CA GLY A 79 17.63 -7.50 -22.14
C GLY A 79 16.52 -8.48 -22.53
N VAL A 80 15.27 -8.20 -22.13
CA VAL A 80 14.11 -9.06 -22.41
C VAL A 80 13.04 -8.33 -23.21
N LYS A 81 12.30 -9.08 -24.02
CA LYS A 81 11.11 -8.57 -24.68
C LYS A 81 9.99 -8.39 -23.63
N PRO A 82 9.32 -7.22 -23.55
CA PRO A 82 8.19 -7.03 -22.64
C PRO A 82 7.05 -8.01 -22.89
N ASN A 83 6.40 -8.46 -21.82
CA ASN A 83 5.21 -9.29 -21.90
C ASN A 83 4.00 -8.46 -22.36
N SER A 84 3.31 -8.90 -23.42
CA SER A 84 2.20 -8.14 -24.01
C SER A 84 1.01 -7.97 -23.08
N LYS A 85 0.69 -8.97 -22.25
CA LYS A 85 -0.41 -8.91 -21.29
C LYS A 85 -0.13 -7.87 -20.20
N LEU A 86 1.10 -7.83 -19.69
CA LEU A 86 1.52 -6.78 -18.74
C LEU A 86 1.55 -5.40 -19.40
N GLN A 87 2.00 -5.29 -20.65
CA GLN A 87 1.95 -4.01 -21.38
C GLN A 87 0.53 -3.49 -21.55
N GLU A 88 -0.44 -4.35 -21.88
CA GLU A 88 -1.85 -3.97 -21.98
C GLU A 88 -2.40 -3.51 -20.63
N LEU A 89 -2.12 -4.26 -19.56
CA LEU A 89 -2.51 -3.89 -18.20
C LEU A 89 -1.92 -2.53 -17.80
N PHE A 90 -0.62 -2.31 -18.03
CA PHE A 90 0.03 -1.04 -17.65
C PHE A 90 -0.31 0.13 -18.57
N LYS A 91 -0.92 -0.10 -19.73
CA LYS A 91 -1.54 0.98 -20.53
C LYS A 91 -2.87 1.42 -19.92
N GLU A 92 -3.64 0.50 -19.35
CA GLU A 92 -4.91 0.80 -18.68
C GLU A 92 -4.71 1.58 -17.38
N PHE A 93 -3.58 1.32 -16.68
CA PHE A 93 -3.21 1.99 -15.44
C PHE A 93 -1.91 2.78 -15.60
N PRO A 94 -1.96 4.04 -16.08
CA PRO A 94 -0.76 4.85 -16.29
C PRO A 94 0.04 5.11 -15.03
N ASP A 95 -0.57 5.09 -13.85
CA ASP A 95 0.13 5.24 -12.57
C ASP A 95 0.22 3.87 -11.87
N PRO A 96 1.42 3.42 -11.44
CA PRO A 96 1.57 2.16 -10.69
C PRO A 96 0.71 2.13 -9.41
N ASP A 97 0.47 3.28 -8.79
CA ASP A 97 -0.37 3.37 -7.59
C ASP A 97 -1.87 3.12 -7.91
N ASN A 98 -2.29 3.14 -9.17
CA ASN A 98 -3.67 2.80 -9.55
C ASN A 98 -3.87 1.31 -9.84
N VAL A 99 -2.80 0.51 -9.82
CA VAL A 99 -2.88 -0.94 -10.02
C VAL A 99 -3.35 -1.60 -8.73
N HIS A 100 -4.59 -2.12 -8.73
CA HIS A 100 -5.17 -2.81 -7.58
C HIS A 100 -5.10 -4.34 -7.65
N ALA A 101 -4.96 -4.89 -8.86
CA ALA A 101 -4.85 -6.32 -9.10
C ALA A 101 -3.92 -6.58 -10.28
N LEU A 102 -3.06 -7.59 -10.16
CA LEU A 102 -2.24 -8.11 -11.24
C LEU A 102 -2.65 -9.56 -11.51
N VAL A 103 -3.43 -9.74 -12.58
CA VAL A 103 -3.97 -11.06 -12.97
C VAL A 103 -3.23 -11.58 -14.19
N MET A 104 -2.36 -12.54 -13.95
CA MET A 104 -1.46 -13.12 -14.95
C MET A 104 -1.74 -14.61 -15.20
N THR A 105 -2.92 -15.12 -14.81
CA THR A 105 -3.33 -16.52 -15.00
C THR A 105 -2.99 -17.05 -16.40
N ASP A 106 -2.39 -18.25 -16.43
CA ASP A 106 -1.93 -18.99 -17.61
C ASP A 106 -1.00 -18.19 -18.54
N ASN A 107 -0.25 -17.23 -17.98
CA ASN A 107 0.68 -16.41 -18.74
C ASN A 107 2.13 -16.70 -18.35
N TYR A 108 2.86 -17.33 -19.26
CA TYR A 108 4.27 -17.60 -19.06
C TYR A 108 5.09 -16.31 -19.12
N LEU A 109 5.66 -15.90 -17.97
CA LEU A 109 6.53 -14.73 -17.87
C LEU A 109 7.94 -15.01 -18.42
N GLY A 110 8.41 -16.26 -18.37
CA GLY A 110 9.79 -16.60 -18.67
C GLY A 110 10.77 -16.18 -17.58
N LYS A 111 11.83 -16.98 -17.38
CA LYS A 111 12.79 -16.80 -16.26
C LYS A 111 13.42 -15.41 -16.23
N LYS A 112 13.72 -14.84 -17.40
CA LYS A 112 14.33 -13.50 -17.50
C LYS A 112 13.32 -12.36 -17.32
N ALA A 113 12.10 -12.49 -17.83
CA ALA A 113 11.09 -11.43 -17.71
C ALA A 113 10.42 -11.40 -16.33
N TYR A 114 10.67 -12.41 -15.50
CA TYR A 114 10.21 -12.46 -14.12
C TYR A 114 10.82 -11.35 -13.25
N ALA A 115 12.09 -11.00 -13.43
CA ALA A 115 12.73 -9.94 -12.64
C ALA A 115 12.13 -8.55 -12.91
N PRO A 116 11.98 -8.08 -14.17
CA PRO A 116 11.24 -6.86 -14.48
C PRO A 116 9.80 -6.85 -13.95
N PHE A 117 9.13 -7.99 -14.00
CA PHE A 117 7.79 -8.14 -13.43
C PHE A 117 7.79 -7.93 -11.91
N LEU A 118 8.70 -8.58 -11.17
CA LEU A 118 8.79 -8.41 -9.72
C LEU A 118 9.16 -6.98 -9.31
N ALA A 119 10.04 -6.33 -10.07
CA ALA A 119 10.37 -4.92 -9.87
C ALA A 119 9.14 -4.03 -10.08
N MET A 120 8.36 -4.29 -11.12
CA MET A 120 7.11 -3.56 -11.36
C MET A 120 6.06 -3.84 -10.29
N LEU A 121 5.93 -5.09 -9.81
CA LEU A 121 5.07 -5.44 -8.69
C LEU A 121 5.43 -4.63 -7.44
N ALA A 122 6.72 -4.50 -7.13
CA ALA A 122 7.19 -3.72 -5.98
C ALA A 122 6.82 -2.22 -6.07
N LEU A 123 6.63 -1.68 -7.29
CA LEU A 123 6.17 -0.31 -7.51
C LEU A 123 4.64 -0.16 -7.39
N CYS A 124 3.87 -1.24 -7.54
CA CYS A 124 2.40 -1.23 -7.49
C CYS A 124 1.91 -1.23 -6.03
N ARG A 125 2.10 -0.12 -5.30
CA ARG A 125 1.88 -0.06 -3.84
C ARG A 125 0.45 -0.27 -3.39
N ASN A 126 -0.55 -0.14 -4.27
CA ASN A 126 -1.95 -0.38 -3.96
C ASN A 126 -2.47 -1.72 -4.52
N CYS A 127 -1.59 -2.57 -5.03
CA CYS A 127 -1.93 -3.89 -5.53
C CYS A 127 -2.33 -4.81 -4.38
N ALA A 128 -3.62 -5.10 -4.27
CA ALA A 128 -4.18 -5.95 -3.23
C ALA A 128 -4.21 -7.44 -3.62
N GLU A 129 -4.28 -7.71 -4.94
CA GLU A 129 -4.49 -9.06 -5.48
C GLU A 129 -3.44 -9.40 -6.53
N LEU A 130 -2.77 -10.54 -6.34
CA LEU A 130 -1.77 -11.07 -7.25
C LEU A 130 -2.17 -12.47 -7.68
N ASP A 131 -2.51 -12.66 -8.95
CA ASP A 131 -2.81 -13.96 -9.51
C ASP A 131 -1.74 -14.37 -10.52
N LEU A 132 -1.01 -15.42 -10.17
CA LEU A 132 0.05 -16.04 -10.96
C LEU A 132 -0.24 -17.54 -11.16
N GLN A 133 -1.51 -17.93 -11.15
CA GLN A 133 -1.90 -19.32 -11.39
C GLN A 133 -1.46 -19.78 -12.79
N GLY A 134 -0.90 -20.99 -12.89
CA GLY A 134 -0.55 -21.56 -14.20
C GLY A 134 0.58 -20.83 -14.94
N CYS A 135 1.34 -19.95 -14.28
CA CYS A 135 2.43 -19.18 -14.90
C CYS A 135 3.74 -19.97 -15.08
N ASN A 136 3.75 -21.27 -14.80
CA ASN A 136 4.91 -22.16 -14.82
C ASN A 136 6.08 -21.66 -13.94
N LEU A 137 5.76 -21.18 -12.73
CA LEU A 137 6.75 -20.73 -11.74
C LEU A 137 7.39 -21.93 -11.04
N GLU A 138 8.71 -22.05 -11.14
CA GLU A 138 9.47 -23.07 -10.41
C GLU A 138 9.83 -22.57 -9.00
N THR A 139 10.48 -23.44 -8.22
CA THR A 139 10.85 -23.14 -6.83
C THR A 139 11.70 -21.86 -6.68
N PRO A 140 12.73 -21.60 -7.49
CA PRO A 140 13.55 -20.38 -7.36
C PRO A 140 12.74 -19.09 -7.53
N GLU A 141 11.86 -19.03 -8.53
CA GLU A 141 11.03 -17.88 -8.83
C GLU A 141 10.07 -17.57 -7.68
N VAL A 142 9.45 -18.60 -7.09
CA VAL A 142 8.56 -18.41 -5.93
C VAL A 142 9.35 -17.93 -4.71
N VAL A 143 10.56 -18.43 -4.47
CA VAL A 143 11.41 -17.98 -3.35
C VAL A 143 11.77 -16.51 -3.49
N VAL A 144 12.04 -16.03 -4.71
CA VAL A 144 12.33 -14.61 -4.96
C VAL A 144 11.07 -13.77 -4.76
N LEU A 145 9.92 -14.20 -5.28
CA LEU A 145 8.64 -13.52 -5.05
C LEU A 145 8.32 -13.40 -3.56
N CYS A 146 8.57 -14.43 -2.76
CA CYS A 146 8.42 -14.40 -1.31
C CYS A 146 9.19 -13.23 -0.66
N ARG A 147 10.37 -12.87 -1.18
CA ARG A 147 11.15 -11.73 -0.65
C ARG A 147 10.45 -10.39 -0.91
N VAL A 148 9.85 -10.24 -2.08
CA VAL A 148 9.04 -9.06 -2.43
C VAL A 148 7.78 -9.01 -1.57
N LEU A 149 7.06 -10.13 -1.50
CA LEU A 149 5.81 -10.24 -0.76
C LEU A 149 6.00 -10.03 0.75
N LYS A 150 7.12 -10.44 1.35
CA LYS A 150 7.43 -10.17 2.77
C LYS A 150 7.36 -8.67 3.11
N ARG A 151 7.63 -7.79 2.15
CA ARG A 151 7.68 -6.33 2.37
C ARG A 151 6.55 -5.58 1.66
N HIS A 152 5.76 -6.24 0.81
CA HIS A 152 4.74 -5.57 -0.01
C HIS A 152 3.67 -4.89 0.86
N PRO A 153 3.34 -3.60 0.62
CA PRO A 153 2.57 -2.80 1.56
C PRO A 153 1.06 -3.08 1.53
N SER A 154 0.58 -3.80 0.51
CA SER A 154 -0.87 -3.94 0.25
C SER A 154 -1.32 -5.31 -0.25
N VAL A 155 -0.42 -6.20 -0.68
CA VAL A 155 -0.83 -7.49 -1.26
C VAL A 155 -1.43 -8.33 -0.15
N GLY A 156 -2.72 -8.64 -0.28
CA GLY A 156 -3.47 -9.42 0.68
C GLY A 156 -3.92 -10.78 0.14
N LYS A 157 -4.03 -10.91 -1.18
CA LYS A 157 -4.41 -12.16 -1.85
C LYS A 157 -3.37 -12.53 -2.88
N VAL A 158 -2.85 -13.74 -2.77
CA VAL A 158 -1.87 -14.29 -3.70
C VAL A 158 -2.37 -15.65 -4.18
N ASN A 159 -2.41 -15.87 -5.49
CA ASN A 159 -2.74 -17.15 -6.09
C ASN A 159 -1.52 -17.68 -6.86
N LEU A 160 -0.96 -18.79 -6.41
CA LEU A 160 0.18 -19.49 -7.03
C LEU A 160 -0.19 -20.92 -7.45
N SER A 161 -1.48 -21.23 -7.54
CA SER A 161 -1.96 -22.56 -7.89
C SER A 161 -1.45 -23.00 -9.26
N GLN A 162 -1.40 -24.32 -9.50
CA GLN A 162 -1.04 -24.89 -10.81
C GLN A 162 0.36 -24.47 -11.31
N ASN A 163 1.32 -24.31 -10.40
CA ASN A 163 2.72 -24.05 -10.73
C ASN A 163 3.63 -25.18 -10.24
N PRO A 164 4.71 -25.53 -10.97
CA PRO A 164 5.56 -26.68 -10.67
C PRO A 164 6.64 -26.39 -9.61
N PHE A 165 6.26 -25.85 -8.45
CA PHE A 165 7.19 -25.65 -7.33
C PHE A 165 7.03 -26.71 -6.23
N ALA A 166 8.08 -26.87 -5.42
CA ALA A 166 8.21 -27.93 -4.43
C ALA A 166 8.23 -27.40 -2.98
N SER A 167 8.43 -28.29 -2.00
CA SER A 167 8.40 -28.00 -0.56
C SER A 167 9.31 -26.85 -0.09
N ILE A 168 10.44 -26.58 -0.76
CA ILE A 168 11.32 -25.44 -0.43
C ILE A 168 10.57 -24.11 -0.62
N ALA A 169 9.84 -23.96 -1.73
CA ALA A 169 8.99 -22.80 -1.96
C ALA A 169 7.87 -22.73 -0.91
N GLY A 170 7.31 -23.88 -0.50
CA GLY A 170 6.33 -23.95 0.57
C GLY A 170 6.82 -23.39 1.92
N GLN A 171 8.08 -23.63 2.28
CA GLN A 171 8.66 -23.05 3.50
C GLN A 171 8.82 -21.53 3.36
N ALA A 172 9.30 -21.05 2.21
CA ALA A 172 9.39 -19.62 1.94
C ALA A 172 8.02 -18.93 1.97
N LEU A 173 6.97 -19.58 1.45
CA LEU A 173 5.60 -19.08 1.52
C LEU A 173 5.08 -19.02 2.95
N LEU A 174 5.34 -20.06 3.76
CA LEU A 174 4.98 -20.05 5.20
C LEU A 174 5.66 -18.89 5.92
N GLU A 175 6.97 -18.71 5.75
CA GLU A 175 7.70 -17.58 6.33
C GLU A 175 7.14 -16.23 5.87
N THR A 176 6.70 -16.15 4.60
CA THR A 176 6.14 -14.93 4.03
C THR A 176 4.84 -14.56 4.71
N VAL A 177 3.90 -15.50 4.91
CA VAL A 177 2.63 -15.24 5.61
C VAL A 177 2.80 -15.10 7.12
N GLU A 178 3.90 -15.59 7.68
CA GLU A 178 4.30 -15.33 9.06
C GLU A 178 4.80 -13.90 9.26
N TYR A 179 5.58 -13.39 8.31
CA TYR A 179 6.17 -12.06 8.36
C TYR A 179 5.22 -10.96 7.91
N ASN A 180 4.50 -11.15 6.80
CA ASN A 180 3.53 -10.19 6.28
C ASN A 180 2.10 -10.59 6.70
N ASP A 181 1.57 -9.87 7.70
CA ASP A 181 0.23 -10.09 8.25
C ASP A 181 -0.91 -9.51 7.39
N LEU A 182 -0.57 -8.84 6.28
CA LEU A 182 -1.54 -8.38 5.29
C LEU A 182 -2.01 -9.52 4.37
N ILE A 183 -1.21 -10.58 4.21
CA ILE A 183 -1.57 -11.70 3.35
C ILE A 183 -2.60 -12.58 4.08
N GLU A 184 -3.84 -12.53 3.59
CA GLU A 184 -5.03 -13.20 4.13
C GLU A 184 -5.44 -14.44 3.31
N VAL A 185 -4.94 -14.54 2.07
CA VAL A 185 -5.19 -15.64 1.12
C VAL A 185 -3.89 -15.99 0.40
N MET A 186 -3.52 -17.27 0.43
CA MET A 186 -2.39 -17.83 -0.31
C MET A 186 -2.85 -19.12 -1.01
N GLY A 187 -3.19 -19.02 -2.30
CA GLY A 187 -3.57 -20.15 -3.14
C GLY A 187 -2.34 -20.96 -3.55
N VAL A 188 -2.36 -22.26 -3.24
CA VAL A 188 -1.28 -23.24 -3.47
C VAL A 188 -1.86 -24.59 -3.87
N GLU A 189 -2.97 -24.57 -4.58
CA GLU A 189 -3.67 -25.73 -5.10
C GLU A 189 -2.87 -26.35 -6.26
N GLU A 190 -2.86 -27.68 -6.36
CA GLU A 190 -2.20 -28.40 -7.45
C GLU A 190 -0.69 -28.12 -7.59
N VAL A 191 -0.01 -27.87 -6.47
CA VAL A 191 1.46 -27.72 -6.39
C VAL A 191 2.11 -28.85 -5.57
N MET A 192 3.41 -29.07 -5.73
CA MET A 192 4.16 -30.16 -5.06
C MET A 192 4.60 -29.78 -3.64
N ILE A 193 3.67 -29.29 -2.82
CA ILE A 193 3.87 -29.02 -1.39
C ILE A 193 3.19 -30.11 -0.56
N ASP A 194 3.87 -30.55 0.51
CA ASP A 194 3.28 -31.46 1.49
C ASP A 194 2.00 -30.91 2.15
N ARG A 195 1.02 -31.79 2.36
CA ARG A 195 -0.30 -31.43 2.90
C ARG A 195 -0.21 -30.71 4.26
N PHE A 196 0.71 -31.12 5.13
CA PHE A 196 0.86 -30.50 6.45
C PHE A 196 1.37 -29.07 6.33
N LEU A 197 2.27 -28.80 5.38
CA LEU A 197 2.78 -27.46 5.11
C LEU A 197 1.70 -26.56 4.51
N ARG A 198 0.88 -27.07 3.58
CA ARG A 198 -0.30 -26.36 3.06
C ARG A 198 -1.25 -25.95 4.20
N GLN A 199 -1.59 -26.88 5.09
CA GLN A 199 -2.45 -26.60 6.24
C GLN A 199 -1.88 -25.51 7.16
N LYS A 200 -0.55 -25.48 7.36
CA LYS A 200 0.10 -24.42 8.15
C LYS A 200 -0.05 -23.05 7.50
N ILE A 201 0.14 -22.95 6.19
CA ILE A 201 -0.04 -21.71 5.42
C ILE A 201 -1.48 -21.22 5.54
N GLU A 202 -2.46 -22.09 5.30
CA GLU A 202 -3.90 -21.79 5.43
C GLU A 202 -4.25 -21.30 6.84
N ASN A 203 -3.80 -22.00 7.88
CA ASN A 203 -4.03 -21.62 9.27
C ASN A 203 -3.37 -20.27 9.63
N ARG A 204 -2.23 -19.95 9.03
CA ARG A 204 -1.60 -18.63 9.21
C ARG A 204 -2.41 -17.54 8.50
N CYS A 205 -2.81 -17.75 7.26
CA CYS A 205 -3.66 -16.82 6.50
C CYS A 205 -5.00 -16.55 7.21
N ALA A 206 -5.63 -17.58 7.78
CA ALA A 206 -6.86 -17.43 8.57
C ALA A 206 -6.66 -16.52 9.80
N ARG A 207 -5.52 -16.64 10.50
CA ARG A 207 -5.18 -15.76 11.64
C ARG A 207 -4.91 -14.32 11.19
N ASN A 208 -4.23 -14.14 10.05
CA ASN A 208 -3.99 -12.83 9.46
C ASN A 208 -5.33 -12.15 9.13
N ARG A 209 -6.26 -12.86 8.46
CA ARG A 209 -7.62 -12.38 8.16
C ARG A 209 -8.37 -11.87 9.39
N VAL A 210 -8.44 -12.68 10.45
CA VAL A 210 -9.09 -12.26 11.72
C VAL A 210 -8.43 -11.01 12.30
N THR A 211 -7.11 -10.87 12.15
CA THR A 211 -6.36 -9.69 12.62
C THR A 211 -6.70 -8.45 11.79
N GLN A 212 -6.73 -8.60 10.46
CA GLN A 212 -7.09 -7.53 9.54
C GLN A 212 -8.55 -7.10 9.70
N ASP A 213 -9.49 -8.03 9.85
CA ASP A 213 -10.90 -7.73 10.10
C ASP A 213 -11.09 -6.89 11.37
N LYS A 214 -10.40 -7.26 12.45
CA LYS A 214 -10.37 -6.47 13.70
C LYS A 214 -9.77 -5.09 13.48
N ALA A 215 -8.71 -4.97 12.69
CA ALA A 215 -8.10 -3.69 12.37
C ALA A 215 -9.02 -2.80 11.52
N ARG A 216 -9.70 -3.37 10.53
CA ARG A 216 -10.71 -2.67 9.69
C ARG A 216 -11.89 -2.20 10.53
N ALA A 217 -12.43 -3.04 11.41
CA ALA A 217 -13.52 -2.68 12.32
C ALA A 217 -13.14 -1.49 13.22
N ARG A 218 -11.95 -1.53 13.84
CA ARG A 218 -11.46 -0.40 14.67
C ARG A 218 -11.28 0.89 13.87
N ARG A 219 -10.78 0.81 12.63
CA ARG A 219 -10.63 1.99 11.75
C ARG A 219 -12.01 2.59 11.41
N ALA A 220 -12.99 1.74 11.13
CA ALA A 220 -14.37 2.18 10.86
C ALA A 220 -15.01 2.84 12.09
N GLU A 221 -14.82 2.29 13.28
CA GLU A 221 -15.28 2.89 14.55
C GLU A 221 -14.67 4.28 14.78
N VAL A 222 -13.36 4.44 14.57
CA VAL A 222 -12.67 5.73 14.72
C VAL A 222 -13.18 6.75 13.69
N GLN A 223 -13.32 6.36 12.43
CA GLN A 223 -13.86 7.24 11.38
C GLN A 223 -15.28 7.71 11.70
N GLU A 224 -16.11 6.82 12.26
CA GLU A 224 -17.46 7.17 12.66
C GLU A 224 -17.48 8.14 13.84
N GLN A 225 -16.65 7.90 14.86
CA GLN A 225 -16.49 8.81 15.99
C GLN A 225 -16.04 10.20 15.54
N GLU A 226 -15.07 10.29 14.63
CA GLU A 226 -14.62 11.56 14.06
C GLU A 226 -15.72 12.27 13.26
N ARG A 227 -16.54 11.52 12.54
CA ARG A 227 -17.69 12.08 11.80
C ARG A 227 -18.73 12.65 12.76
N GLN A 228 -19.06 11.92 13.82
CA GLN A 228 -19.99 12.38 14.85
C GLN A 228 -19.45 13.61 15.58
N HIS A 229 -18.16 13.62 15.92
CA HIS A 229 -17.53 14.78 16.55
C HIS A 229 -17.58 16.02 15.65
N ARG A 230 -17.24 15.88 14.37
CA ARG A 230 -17.33 16.97 13.37
C ARG A 230 -18.76 17.50 13.22
N GLN A 231 -19.75 16.61 13.21
CA GLN A 231 -21.17 17.01 13.16
C GLN A 231 -21.60 17.77 14.42
N GLN A 232 -21.22 17.30 15.61
CA GLN A 232 -21.52 17.98 16.88
C GLN A 232 -20.87 19.37 16.96
N GLN A 233 -19.63 19.49 16.50
CA GLN A 233 -18.94 20.78 16.40
C GLN A 233 -19.68 21.74 15.46
N ALA A 234 -20.03 21.30 14.25
CA ALA A 234 -20.77 22.12 13.29
C ALA A 234 -22.13 22.58 13.84
N VAL A 235 -22.86 21.72 14.54
CA VAL A 235 -24.14 22.08 15.20
C VAL A 235 -23.91 23.11 16.31
N MET A 236 -22.90 22.92 17.15
CA MET A 236 -22.57 23.87 18.22
C MET A 236 -22.18 25.25 17.66
N GLU A 237 -21.41 25.29 16.58
CA GLU A 237 -21.03 26.53 15.89
C GLU A 237 -22.24 27.24 15.27
N ALA A 238 -23.11 26.49 14.58
CA ALA A 238 -24.35 27.03 14.03
C ALA A 238 -25.27 27.61 15.11
N GLN A 239 -25.38 26.95 16.27
CA GLN A 239 -26.14 27.46 17.41
C GLN A 239 -25.53 28.75 17.99
N LYS A 240 -24.20 28.82 18.11
CA LYS A 240 -23.50 30.04 18.54
C LYS A 240 -23.74 31.19 17.56
N GLU A 241 -23.68 30.92 16.26
CA GLU A 241 -23.95 31.92 15.22
C GLU A 241 -25.40 32.40 15.25
N ALA A 242 -26.37 31.49 15.36
CA ALA A 242 -27.79 31.83 15.49
C ALA A 242 -28.05 32.69 16.73
N ARG A 243 -27.42 32.36 17.87
CA ARG A 243 -27.50 33.17 19.10
C ARG A 243 -26.91 34.56 18.91
N ARG A 244 -25.77 34.69 18.22
CA ARG A 244 -25.16 36.00 17.89
C ARG A 244 -26.08 36.83 17.00
N LYS A 245 -26.67 36.23 15.96
CA LYS A 245 -27.65 36.90 15.07
C LYS A 245 -28.87 37.36 15.85
N MET A 246 -29.46 36.50 16.68
CA MET A 246 -30.60 36.85 17.52
C MET A 246 -30.27 37.99 18.51
N GLN A 247 -29.10 37.95 19.15
CA GLN A 247 -28.66 39.04 20.03
C GLN A 247 -28.51 40.36 19.29
N HIS A 248 -27.94 40.33 18.08
CA HIS A 248 -27.80 41.48 17.22
C HIS A 248 -29.17 42.07 16.80
N GLU A 249 -30.13 41.22 16.44
CA GLU A 249 -31.50 41.63 16.11
C GLU A 249 -32.21 42.28 17.30
N ILE A 250 -32.08 41.71 18.50
CA ILE A 250 -32.62 42.29 19.74
C ILE A 250 -32.03 43.69 20.00
N GLU A 251 -30.73 43.86 19.78
CA GLU A 251 -30.06 45.15 19.93
C GLU A 251 -30.56 46.19 18.92
N ILE A 252 -30.70 45.80 17.64
CA ILE A 252 -31.27 46.67 16.59
C ILE A 252 -32.69 47.08 16.97
N ALA A 253 -33.53 46.14 17.40
CA ALA A 253 -34.91 46.42 17.80
C ALA A 253 -34.98 47.38 18.99
N ARG A 254 -34.10 47.22 19.98
CA ARG A 254 -33.98 48.13 21.12
C ARG A 254 -33.62 49.55 20.67
N LYS A 255 -32.57 49.70 19.85
CA LYS A 255 -32.15 51.01 19.32
C LYS A 255 -33.27 51.71 18.53
N ARG A 256 -34.05 50.95 17.74
CA ARG A 256 -35.23 51.48 17.01
C ARG A 256 -36.31 52.01 17.95
N ARG A 257 -36.62 51.28 19.03
CA ARG A 257 -37.61 51.73 20.04
C ARG A 257 -37.16 52.97 20.78
N GLU A 258 -35.88 53.05 21.16
CA GLU A 258 -35.30 54.22 21.81
C GLU A 258 -35.38 55.45 20.89
N ALA A 259 -35.03 55.30 19.61
CA ALA A 259 -35.13 56.38 18.61
C ALA A 259 -36.58 56.86 18.38
N GLN A 260 -37.54 55.93 18.32
CA GLN A 260 -38.97 56.28 18.22
C GLN A 260 -39.45 57.06 19.45
N ARG A 261 -39.03 56.64 20.66
CA ARG A 261 -39.38 57.31 21.90
C ARG A 261 -38.81 58.73 21.96
N THR A 262 -37.56 58.92 21.54
CA THR A 262 -36.96 60.27 21.47
C THR A 262 -37.67 61.15 20.45
N ALA A 263 -38.09 60.59 19.31
CA ALA A 263 -38.82 61.34 18.28
C ALA A 263 -40.23 61.77 18.72
N GLN A 264 -40.90 61.02 19.60
CA GLN A 264 -42.20 61.39 20.16
C GLN A 264 -42.14 62.48 21.23
N LEU A 265 -40.97 62.68 21.86
CA LEU A 265 -40.75 63.67 22.89
C LEU A 265 -40.24 65.02 22.35
N ALA A 266 -39.80 65.05 21.09
CA ALA A 266 -39.34 66.24 20.37
C ALA A 266 -40.51 66.93 19.66
#